data_AF-A0A6A6UKU2-F1
#
_entry.id   AF-A0A6A6UKU2-F1
#
_cell.length_a   1.000
_cell.length_b   1.000
_cell.length_c   1.000
_cell.angle_alpha   90.00
_cell.angle_beta   90.00
_cell.angle_gamma   90.00
#
_symmetry.space_group_name_H-M   'P 1'
#
loop_
_entity.id
_entity.type
_entity.pdbx_description
1 polymer ?
#
loop_
_entity_poly.entity_id
_entity_poly.type
_entity_poly.pdbx_seq_one_letter_code
_entity_poly.pdbx_strand_id
1 'polypeptide(L)'
;MYPFLVSVGLELNQCKFQLYFHYCPERLSALLKLYSQSTGQQTVDLTRLPMPAKFLRTPKYWLLHRLAYRPSRQQQHYGKVHSHGLRFKRLNHPHLVEIVQTGCHLDWQFLISKFVSCHDLPNDLSKNDKDAIVSQCTSALQYLHNQGYAHTAINTRFILIHQTQPFQVKLGGLHHLIPVQTLLDIQRDWRDLSRTIRELQCQIERV
;
A
#
# COMPACT_ATOMS: atom_id res chain seq x y z
N MET A 1 -10.13 18.43 0.99
CA MET A 1 -10.25 17.29 1.93
C MET A 1 -9.47 16.14 1.32
N TYR A 2 -8.33 15.75 1.92
CA TYR A 2 -7.47 14.71 1.35
C TYR A 2 -8.13 13.33 1.54
N PRO A 3 -8.09 12.43 0.55
CA PRO A 3 -8.61 11.08 0.71
C PRO A 3 -7.74 10.33 1.72
N PHE A 4 -8.34 9.84 2.81
CA PHE A 4 -7.67 8.96 3.75
C PHE A 4 -7.42 7.62 3.09
N LEU A 5 -6.20 7.07 3.22
CA LEU A 5 -5.88 5.71 2.77
C LEU A 5 -6.23 4.75 3.90
N VAL A 6 -7.15 3.81 3.67
CA VAL A 6 -7.51 2.76 4.61
C VAL A 6 -6.96 1.43 4.13
N SER A 7 -6.22 0.77 5.02
CA SER A 7 -5.72 -0.59 4.82
C SER A 7 -6.66 -1.58 5.50
N VAL A 8 -7.17 -2.55 4.75
CA VAL A 8 -7.97 -3.67 5.29
C VAL A 8 -7.20 -4.96 5.08
N GLY A 9 -6.94 -5.69 6.18
CA GLY A 9 -6.43 -7.05 6.12
C GLY A 9 -7.58 -8.01 5.80
N LEU A 10 -7.39 -8.90 4.83
CA LEU A 10 -8.33 -9.97 4.48
C LEU A 10 -7.61 -11.31 4.50
N GLU A 11 -8.28 -12.38 4.90
CA GLU A 11 -7.74 -13.74 4.88
C GLU A 11 -8.67 -14.64 4.04
N LEU A 12 -8.13 -15.33 3.05
CA LEU A 12 -8.84 -16.22 2.12
C LEU A 12 -8.05 -17.49 1.91
N ASN A 13 -8.68 -18.66 2.08
CA ASN A 13 -8.06 -19.95 1.73
C ASN A 13 -6.63 -20.07 2.30
N GLN A 14 -6.42 -19.63 3.55
CA GLN A 14 -5.12 -19.58 4.23
C GLN A 14 -4.11 -18.53 3.70
N CYS A 15 -4.51 -17.70 2.73
CA CYS A 15 -3.74 -16.58 2.20
C CYS A 15 -4.21 -15.26 2.82
N LYS A 16 -3.29 -14.46 3.36
CA LYS A 16 -3.57 -13.10 3.84
C LYS A 16 -3.34 -12.08 2.72
N PHE A 17 -4.16 -11.04 2.68
CA PHE A 17 -4.14 -9.94 1.72
C PHE A 17 -4.23 -8.61 2.44
N GLN A 18 -3.62 -7.58 1.88
CA GLN A 18 -3.76 -6.20 2.34
C GLN A 18 -4.34 -5.36 1.20
N LEU A 19 -5.52 -4.78 1.43
CA LEU A 19 -6.19 -3.92 0.48
C LEU A 19 -6.05 -2.46 0.90
N TYR A 20 -5.61 -1.62 -0.02
CA TYR A 20 -5.53 -0.17 0.18
C TYR A 20 -6.65 0.51 -0.58
N PHE A 21 -7.45 1.30 0.13
CA PHE A 21 -8.54 2.08 -0.45
C PHE A 21 -8.35 3.57 -0.16
N HIS A 22 -8.72 4.41 -1.13
CA HIS A 22 -9.08 5.78 -0.82
C HIS A 22 -10.49 5.76 -0.20
N TYR A 23 -10.63 6.22 1.04
CA TYR A 23 -11.76 5.90 1.91
C TYR A 23 -13.11 6.51 1.46
N CYS A 24 -14.13 5.66 1.36
CA CYS A 24 -15.56 6.01 1.29
C CYS A 24 -16.37 4.88 1.97
N PRO A 25 -17.01 5.13 3.13
CA PRO A 25 -17.64 4.09 3.96
C PRO A 25 -18.73 3.28 3.24
N GLU A 26 -19.59 3.93 2.44
CA GLU A 26 -20.68 3.25 1.74
C GLU A 26 -20.16 2.27 0.67
N ARG A 27 -18.96 2.52 0.14
CA ARG A 27 -18.34 1.75 -0.94
C ARG A 27 -17.53 0.55 -0.43
N LEU A 28 -16.97 0.63 0.78
CA LEU A 28 -16.32 -0.51 1.43
C LEU A 28 -17.31 -1.67 1.66
N SER A 29 -18.53 -1.34 2.08
CA SER A 29 -19.64 -2.30 2.23
C SER A 29 -19.99 -3.00 0.91
N ALA A 30 -20.03 -2.25 -0.20
CA ALA A 30 -20.32 -2.82 -1.53
C ALA A 30 -19.22 -3.76 -2.03
N LEU A 31 -17.95 -3.39 -1.84
CA LEU A 31 -16.79 -4.21 -2.19
C LEU A 31 -16.76 -5.53 -1.41
N LEU A 32 -17.03 -5.49 -0.11
CA LEU A 32 -17.08 -6.70 0.73
C LEU A 32 -18.26 -7.60 0.38
N LYS A 33 -19.39 -7.04 -0.05
CA LYS A 33 -20.54 -7.81 -0.57
C LYS A 33 -20.21 -8.52 -1.88
N LEU A 34 -19.61 -7.82 -2.85
CA LEU A 34 -19.21 -8.42 -4.12
C LEU A 34 -18.16 -9.52 -3.95
N TYR A 35 -17.27 -9.35 -2.98
CA TYR A 35 -16.28 -10.34 -2.62
C TYR A 35 -16.88 -11.61 -1.98
N SER A 36 -17.84 -11.44 -1.07
CA SER A 36 -18.61 -12.56 -0.51
C SER A 36 -19.35 -13.34 -1.61
N GLN A 37 -19.87 -12.62 -2.62
CA GLN A 37 -20.55 -13.23 -3.76
C GLN A 37 -19.60 -14.01 -4.70
N SER A 38 -18.37 -13.53 -4.91
CA SER A 38 -17.43 -14.16 -5.85
C SER A 38 -16.67 -15.35 -5.26
N THR A 39 -16.50 -15.41 -3.94
CA THR A 39 -15.74 -16.47 -3.25
C THR A 39 -16.62 -17.53 -2.60
N GLY A 40 -17.94 -17.31 -2.54
CA GLY A 40 -18.89 -18.21 -1.87
C GLY A 40 -18.77 -18.21 -0.33
N GLN A 41 -17.93 -17.34 0.24
CA GLN A 41 -17.80 -17.21 1.69
C GLN A 41 -18.86 -16.27 2.28
N GLN A 42 -19.44 -16.64 3.43
CA GLN A 42 -20.37 -15.77 4.15
C GLN A 42 -19.68 -14.51 4.68
N THR A 43 -20.36 -13.38 4.48
CA THR A 43 -20.11 -12.01 4.96
C THR A 43 -18.98 -11.82 5.98
N VAL A 44 -17.99 -11.00 5.61
CA VAL A 44 -16.96 -10.46 6.52
C VAL A 44 -17.63 -9.65 7.64
N ASP A 45 -17.48 -10.09 8.89
CA ASP A 45 -18.01 -9.40 10.07
C ASP A 45 -17.22 -8.11 10.34
N LEU A 46 -17.78 -7.00 9.87
CA LEU A 46 -17.23 -5.66 9.99
C LEU A 46 -17.19 -5.13 11.43
N THR A 47 -17.87 -5.78 12.38
CA THR A 47 -17.92 -5.32 13.78
C THR A 47 -16.62 -5.59 14.55
N ARG A 48 -15.73 -6.42 14.00
CA ARG A 48 -14.44 -6.80 14.61
C ARG A 48 -13.25 -5.97 14.13
N LEU A 49 -13.43 -5.04 13.20
CA LEU A 49 -12.36 -4.13 12.80
C LEU A 49 -12.11 -3.12 13.94
N PRO A 50 -10.86 -2.90 14.37
CA PRO A 50 -10.55 -1.90 15.38
C PRO A 50 -10.71 -0.50 14.80
N MET A 51 -11.96 -0.03 14.75
CA MET A 51 -12.29 1.35 14.43
C MET A 51 -12.24 2.15 15.74
N PRO A 52 -11.51 3.28 15.80
CA PRO A 52 -11.50 4.08 17.01
C PRO A 52 -12.92 4.57 17.33
N ALA A 53 -13.38 4.32 18.56
CA ALA A 53 -14.75 4.53 19.06
C ALA A 53 -15.35 5.93 18.85
N LYS A 54 -14.53 6.90 18.43
CA LYS A 54 -14.90 8.27 18.10
C LYS A 54 -15.73 8.41 16.81
N PHE A 55 -15.90 7.34 16.03
CA PHE A 55 -16.73 7.34 14.81
C PHE A 55 -18.13 6.71 14.97
N LEU A 56 -18.50 6.22 16.16
CA LEU A 56 -19.75 5.46 16.38
C LEU A 56 -20.86 6.25 17.10
N ARG A 57 -20.91 7.59 16.97
CA ARG A 57 -22.02 8.37 17.54
C ARG A 57 -22.54 9.40 16.55
N THR A 58 -23.50 9.00 15.72
CA THR A 58 -24.84 9.63 15.59
C THR A 58 -25.64 8.96 14.47
N PRO A 59 -26.89 8.54 14.72
CA PRO A 59 -27.82 8.12 13.68
C PRO A 59 -28.70 9.31 13.30
N LYS A 60 -28.56 9.82 12.07
CA LYS A 60 -29.60 10.58 11.33
C LYS A 60 -29.03 11.03 9.98
N TYR A 61 -29.92 11.09 8.99
CA TYR A 61 -29.74 11.49 7.59
C TYR A 61 -29.40 10.36 6.59
N TRP A 62 -30.46 9.75 6.06
CA TRP A 62 -30.51 9.33 4.66
C TRP A 62 -30.76 10.57 3.81
N LEU A 63 -29.76 11.02 3.06
CA LEU A 63 -29.96 12.00 1.99
C LEU A 63 -29.20 11.51 0.74
N LEU A 64 -29.97 11.07 -0.25
CA LEU A 64 -29.52 10.69 -1.58
C LEU A 64 -28.98 11.94 -2.30
N HIS A 65 -27.66 12.17 -2.25
CA HIS A 65 -27.00 13.02 -3.24
C HIS A 65 -26.54 12.16 -4.42
N ARG A 66 -27.35 12.20 -5.49
CA ARG A 66 -26.95 11.82 -6.84
C ARG A 66 -25.93 12.86 -7.32
N LEU A 67 -24.64 12.62 -7.06
CA LEU A 67 -23.59 13.39 -7.70
C LEU A 67 -23.46 12.94 -9.16
N ALA A 68 -23.59 13.92 -10.04
CA ALA A 68 -23.51 13.78 -11.48
C ALA A 68 -22.28 12.97 -11.91
N TYR A 69 -22.56 11.81 -12.50
CA TYR A 69 -21.63 11.02 -13.28
C TYR A 69 -21.17 11.86 -14.48
N ARG A 70 -19.91 12.34 -14.49
CA ARG A 70 -19.26 12.97 -15.65
C ARG A 70 -18.18 12.01 -16.21
N PRO A 71 -18.56 11.06 -17.08
CA PRO A 71 -17.67 10.00 -17.54
C PRO A 71 -16.51 10.47 -18.44
N SER A 72 -16.58 11.66 -19.04
CA SER A 72 -15.71 12.00 -20.18
C SER A 72 -14.27 12.42 -19.85
N ARG A 73 -13.95 12.86 -18.62
CA ARG A 73 -12.56 13.17 -18.21
C ARG A 73 -11.88 12.05 -17.42
N GLN A 74 -12.66 11.15 -16.81
CA GLN A 74 -12.11 10.02 -16.05
C GLN A 74 -11.65 8.87 -16.96
N GLN A 75 -12.26 8.69 -18.13
CA GLN A 75 -11.88 7.63 -19.08
C GLN A 75 -10.43 7.68 -19.57
N GLN A 76 -9.89 8.88 -19.85
CA GLN A 76 -8.47 9.02 -20.21
C GLN A 76 -7.51 8.77 -19.04
N HIS A 77 -7.97 8.98 -17.81
CA HIS A 77 -7.20 8.65 -16.61
C HIS A 77 -7.21 7.14 -16.31
N TYR A 78 -8.30 6.42 -16.65
CA TYR A 78 -8.37 4.95 -16.52
C TYR A 78 -7.31 4.24 -17.34
N GLY A 79 -7.16 4.61 -18.61
CA GLY A 79 -6.18 3.97 -19.50
C GLY A 79 -4.75 4.05 -18.94
N LYS A 80 -4.37 5.22 -18.41
CA LYS A 80 -3.04 5.43 -17.84
C LYS A 80 -2.79 4.57 -16.61
N VAL A 81 -3.69 4.58 -15.62
CA VAL A 81 -3.41 3.85 -14.38
C VAL A 81 -3.59 2.33 -14.52
N HIS A 82 -4.55 1.87 -15.34
CA HIS A 82 -4.64 0.44 -15.63
C HIS A 82 -3.38 -0.07 -16.34
N SER A 83 -2.87 0.69 -17.32
CA SER A 83 -1.61 0.35 -17.99
C SER A 83 -0.41 0.36 -17.04
N HIS A 84 -0.38 1.27 -16.05
CA HIS A 84 0.66 1.31 -15.02
C HIS A 84 0.54 0.10 -14.08
N GLY A 85 -0.67 -0.24 -13.64
CA GLY A 85 -0.92 -1.38 -12.76
C GLY A 85 -0.47 -2.71 -13.38
N LEU A 86 -0.67 -2.90 -14.68
CA LEU A 86 -0.17 -4.08 -15.39
C LEU A 86 1.37 -4.12 -15.47
N ARG A 87 2.03 -2.96 -15.56
CA ARG A 87 3.49 -2.89 -15.52
C ARG A 87 4.02 -3.14 -14.10
N PHE A 88 3.34 -2.63 -13.07
CA PHE A 88 3.70 -2.90 -11.67
C PHE A 88 3.63 -4.37 -11.32
N LYS A 89 2.67 -5.11 -11.89
CA LYS A 89 2.58 -6.57 -11.75
C LYS A 89 3.78 -7.33 -12.33
N ARG A 90 4.55 -6.71 -13.24
CA ARG A 90 5.78 -7.29 -13.81
C ARG A 90 7.02 -7.00 -12.96
N LEU A 91 6.93 -6.10 -11.99
CA LEU A 91 8.02 -5.81 -11.08
C LEU A 91 8.20 -7.02 -10.15
N ASN A 92 9.36 -7.65 -10.24
CA ASN A 92 9.69 -8.81 -9.43
C ASN A 92 11.10 -8.62 -8.85
N HIS A 93 11.14 -8.37 -7.53
CA HIS A 93 12.39 -8.17 -6.80
C HIS A 93 12.20 -8.67 -5.36
N PRO A 94 13.19 -9.37 -4.76
CA PRO A 94 13.06 -9.96 -3.42
C PRO A 94 12.69 -8.94 -2.34
N HIS A 95 13.18 -7.71 -2.48
CA HIS A 95 12.96 -6.60 -1.53
C HIS A 95 11.83 -5.65 -1.93
N LEU A 96 10.94 -6.04 -2.86
CA LEU A 96 9.69 -5.35 -3.13
C LEU A 96 8.50 -6.19 -2.65
N VAL A 97 7.43 -5.53 -2.24
CA VAL A 97 6.14 -6.20 -2.04
C VAL A 97 5.56 -6.56 -3.41
N GLU A 98 5.19 -7.82 -3.60
CA GLU A 98 4.66 -8.31 -4.86
C GLU A 98 3.24 -7.77 -5.13
N ILE A 99 3.00 -7.31 -6.35
CA ILE A 99 1.66 -6.93 -6.81
C ILE A 99 0.97 -8.14 -7.44
N VAL A 100 -0.05 -8.65 -6.76
CA VAL A 100 -0.80 -9.84 -7.19
C VAL A 100 -1.80 -9.47 -8.27
N GLN A 101 -2.53 -8.38 -8.07
CA GLN A 101 -3.62 -7.98 -8.94
C GLN A 101 -3.78 -6.46 -8.96
N THR A 102 -4.23 -5.95 -10.10
CA THR A 102 -4.68 -4.57 -10.25
C THR A 102 -6.03 -4.60 -10.94
N GLY A 103 -6.85 -3.58 -10.70
CA GLY A 103 -8.18 -3.53 -11.29
C GLY A 103 -8.84 -2.19 -11.12
N CYS A 104 -10.07 -2.12 -11.64
CA CYS A 104 -10.94 -0.97 -11.50
C CYS A 104 -12.34 -1.45 -11.10
N HIS A 105 -12.97 -0.78 -10.14
CA HIS A 105 -14.35 -1.04 -9.75
C HIS A 105 -15.06 0.27 -9.45
N LEU A 106 -16.22 0.51 -10.08
CA LEU A 106 -17.02 1.74 -9.90
C LEU A 106 -16.17 3.02 -9.98
N ASP A 107 -15.30 3.10 -10.99
CA ASP A 107 -14.40 4.24 -11.20
C ASP A 107 -13.21 4.36 -10.23
N TRP A 108 -13.02 3.40 -9.33
CA TRP A 108 -11.87 3.32 -8.42
C TRP A 108 -10.83 2.34 -8.92
N GLN A 109 -9.59 2.79 -8.95
CA GLN A 109 -8.45 1.91 -9.22
C GLN A 109 -7.97 1.32 -7.91
N PHE A 110 -7.66 0.03 -7.95
CA PHE A 110 -7.12 -0.67 -6.80
C PHE A 110 -5.92 -1.51 -7.21
N LEU A 111 -5.03 -1.70 -6.24
CA LEU A 111 -3.85 -2.53 -6.34
C LEU A 111 -3.84 -3.45 -5.12
N ILE A 112 -3.76 -4.74 -5.40
CA ILE A 112 -3.73 -5.82 -4.41
C ILE A 112 -2.30 -6.34 -4.38
N SER A 113 -1.69 -6.22 -3.20
CA SER A 113 -0.35 -6.70 -2.96
C SER A 113 -0.37 -7.95 -2.08
N LYS A 114 0.68 -8.76 -2.19
CA LYS A 114 0.90 -9.89 -1.29
C LYS A 114 1.03 -9.37 0.13
N PHE A 115 0.34 -10.00 1.08
CA PHE A 115 0.52 -9.68 2.48
C PHE A 115 1.92 -10.10 2.92
N VAL A 116 2.59 -9.18 3.61
CA VAL A 116 3.88 -9.43 4.25
C VAL A 116 3.60 -9.42 5.74
N SER A 117 3.81 -10.55 6.42
CA SER A 117 3.76 -10.54 7.89
C SER A 117 4.91 -9.66 8.38
N CYS A 118 4.59 -8.48 8.91
CA CYS A 118 5.55 -7.59 9.52
C CYS A 118 5.28 -7.48 11.01
N HIS A 119 6.37 -7.45 11.78
CA HIS A 119 6.37 -7.06 13.19
C HIS A 119 6.58 -5.54 13.31
N ASP A 120 6.15 -4.97 14.43
CA ASP A 120 6.37 -3.56 14.71
C ASP A 120 7.88 -3.29 14.83
N LEU A 121 8.37 -2.35 14.02
CA LEU A 121 9.78 -2.05 13.84
C LEU A 121 10.61 -1.76 15.12
N PRO A 122 10.09 -1.10 16.18
CA PRO A 122 10.96 -0.63 17.26
C PRO A 122 11.48 -1.70 18.22
N ASN A 123 10.87 -2.89 18.32
CA ASN A 123 11.25 -3.86 19.36
C ASN A 123 12.27 -4.92 18.91
N ASP A 124 12.46 -5.11 17.59
CA ASP A 124 13.20 -6.27 17.05
C ASP A 124 14.45 -5.87 16.24
N LEU A 125 14.82 -4.59 16.19
CA LEU A 125 15.96 -4.13 15.38
C LEU A 125 17.26 -4.07 16.18
N SER A 126 18.22 -4.91 15.81
CA SER A 126 19.60 -4.79 16.26
C SER A 126 20.36 -3.76 15.43
N LYS A 127 21.51 -3.28 15.95
CA LYS A 127 22.41 -2.40 15.18
C LYS A 127 22.86 -3.03 13.85
N ASN A 128 23.03 -4.35 13.81
CA ASN A 128 23.46 -5.08 12.61
C ASN A 128 22.38 -5.11 11.52
N ASP A 129 21.11 -4.98 11.91
CA ASP A 129 19.99 -5.00 10.96
C ASP A 129 19.92 -3.70 10.14
N LYS A 130 20.47 -2.60 10.66
CA LYS A 130 20.49 -1.30 9.97
C LYS A 130 21.17 -1.39 8.61
N ASP A 131 22.36 -1.99 8.55
CA ASP A 131 23.12 -2.08 7.31
C ASP A 131 22.41 -3.00 6.31
N ALA A 132 21.75 -4.05 6.80
CA ALA A 132 20.90 -4.90 5.99
C ALA A 132 19.68 -4.15 5.43
N ILE A 133 18.99 -3.34 6.23
CA ILE A 133 17.87 -2.49 5.78
C ILE A 133 18.35 -1.54 4.67
N VAL A 134 19.46 -0.83 4.88
CA VAL A 134 20.01 0.11 3.91
C VAL A 134 20.34 -0.60 2.60
N SER A 135 21.06 -1.73 2.67
CA SER A 135 21.48 -2.50 1.50
C SER A 135 20.28 -3.02 0.70
N GLN A 136 19.31 -3.65 1.37
CA GLN A 136 18.13 -4.24 0.73
C GLN A 136 17.19 -3.17 0.14
N CYS A 137 16.97 -2.06 0.84
CA CYS A 137 16.18 -0.94 0.31
C CYS A 137 16.88 -0.26 -0.89
N THR A 138 18.19 -0.08 -0.82
CA THR A 138 18.99 0.48 -1.93
C THR A 138 18.90 -0.42 -3.16
N SER A 139 19.02 -1.74 -2.99
CA SER A 139 18.84 -2.72 -4.06
C SER A 139 17.45 -2.62 -4.70
N ALA A 140 16.40 -2.49 -3.88
CA ALA A 140 15.03 -2.35 -4.37
C ALA A 140 14.82 -1.06 -5.17
N LEU A 141 15.34 0.07 -4.70
CA LEU A 141 15.25 1.35 -5.41
C LEU A 141 16.04 1.35 -6.70
N GLN A 142 17.26 0.83 -6.69
CA GLN A 142 18.07 0.71 -7.89
C GLN A 142 17.36 -0.15 -8.94
N TYR A 143 16.74 -1.26 -8.53
CA TYR A 143 15.90 -2.05 -9.42
C TYR A 143 14.73 -1.22 -9.99
N LEU A 144 13.97 -0.50 -9.16
CA LEU A 144 12.87 0.36 -9.62
C LEU A 144 13.34 1.42 -10.62
N HIS A 145 14.45 2.11 -10.33
CA HIS A 145 15.04 3.13 -11.19
C HIS A 145 15.46 2.53 -12.54
N ASN A 146 16.06 1.33 -12.54
CA ASN A 146 16.42 0.60 -13.76
C ASN A 146 15.19 0.17 -14.57
N GLN A 147 14.04 -0.06 -13.92
CA GLN A 147 12.76 -0.31 -14.57
C GLN A 147 12.04 0.97 -15.02
N GLY A 148 12.65 2.15 -14.82
CA GLY A 148 12.08 3.44 -15.21
C GLY A 148 11.02 3.97 -14.24
N TYR A 149 11.05 3.56 -12.97
CA TYR A 149 10.11 3.98 -11.93
C TYR A 149 10.80 4.63 -10.74
N ALA A 150 10.22 5.70 -10.21
CA ALA A 150 10.58 6.30 -8.92
C ALA A 150 9.46 6.04 -7.90
N HIS A 151 9.81 5.88 -6.62
CA HIS A 151 8.86 5.57 -5.56
C HIS A 151 8.19 6.79 -4.92
N THR A 152 8.89 7.91 -4.79
CA THR A 152 8.44 9.26 -4.37
C THR A 152 7.87 9.44 -2.97
N ALA A 153 7.77 8.37 -2.19
CA ALA A 153 7.10 8.39 -0.88
C ALA A 153 7.78 7.51 0.17
N ILE A 154 9.10 7.30 0.08
CA ILE A 154 9.82 6.39 0.98
C ILE A 154 9.79 6.96 2.41
N ASN A 155 9.29 6.14 3.34
CA ASN A 155 9.22 6.45 4.77
C ASN A 155 9.15 5.15 5.57
N THR A 156 9.28 5.25 6.89
CA THR A 156 9.35 4.11 7.82
C THR A 156 8.13 3.18 7.73
N ARG A 157 6.94 3.68 7.36
CA ARG A 157 5.72 2.88 7.21
C ARG A 157 5.73 1.96 5.99
N PHE A 158 6.62 2.22 5.02
CA PHE A 158 6.74 1.41 3.81
C PHE A 158 7.96 0.50 3.80
N ILE A 159 8.76 0.50 4.87
CA ILE A 159 9.82 -0.49 5.04
C ILE A 159 9.27 -1.58 5.95
N LEU A 160 8.97 -2.74 5.38
CA LEU A 160 8.35 -3.86 6.09
C LEU A 160 9.40 -4.92 6.38
N ILE A 161 9.57 -5.30 7.66
CA ILE A 161 10.38 -6.46 8.04
C ILE A 161 9.58 -7.71 7.72
N HIS A 162 10.04 -8.51 6.75
CA HIS A 162 9.37 -9.74 6.34
C HIS A 162 9.79 -10.95 7.18
N GLN A 163 11.09 -11.06 7.44
CA GLN A 163 11.71 -12.17 8.17
C GLN A 163 12.90 -11.61 8.96
N THR A 164 13.18 -12.14 10.14
CA THR A 164 14.35 -11.77 10.95
C THR A 164 15.51 -12.74 10.75
N GLN A 165 15.25 -13.97 10.29
CA GLN A 165 16.25 -15.01 10.05
C GLN A 165 15.90 -15.85 8.79
N PRO A 166 16.58 -15.66 7.64
CA PRO A 166 17.52 -14.56 7.38
C PRO A 166 16.81 -13.19 7.42
N PHE A 167 17.51 -12.14 7.84
CA PHE A 167 16.92 -10.81 7.93
C PHE A 167 16.54 -10.30 6.53
N GLN A 168 15.25 -10.02 6.33
CA GLN A 168 14.71 -9.59 5.06
C GLN A 168 13.70 -8.47 5.25
N VAL A 169 13.89 -7.38 4.50
CA VAL A 169 12.93 -6.29 4.34
C VAL A 169 12.32 -6.26 2.94
N LYS A 170 11.11 -5.73 2.88
CA LYS A 170 10.38 -5.44 1.65
C LYS A 170 9.91 -3.99 1.66
N LEU A 171 10.15 -3.29 0.55
CA LEU A 171 9.62 -1.96 0.31
C LEU A 171 8.18 -2.07 -0.23
N GLY A 172 7.24 -1.55 0.56
CA GLY A 172 5.80 -1.48 0.27
C GLY A 172 5.43 -0.21 -0.50
N GLY A 173 4.19 0.28 -0.37
CA GLY A 173 3.83 1.61 -0.87
C GLY A 173 3.84 1.76 -2.41
N LEU A 174 3.79 0.68 -3.19
CA LEU A 174 3.97 0.71 -4.65
C LEU A 174 2.89 1.48 -5.44
N HIS A 175 1.80 1.88 -4.79
CA HIS A 175 0.83 2.80 -5.38
C HIS A 175 1.37 4.23 -5.54
N HIS A 176 2.51 4.55 -4.92
CA HIS A 176 3.24 5.80 -5.09
C HIS A 176 4.26 5.78 -6.24
N LEU A 177 4.42 4.64 -6.93
CA LEU A 177 5.33 4.57 -8.06
C LEU A 177 4.87 5.50 -9.19
N ILE A 178 5.81 6.30 -9.71
CA ILE A 178 5.62 7.11 -10.91
C ILE A 178 6.65 6.71 -11.97
N PRO A 179 6.32 6.82 -13.27
CA PRO A 179 7.35 6.77 -14.30
C PRO A 179 8.38 7.88 -14.06
N VAL A 180 9.67 7.53 -14.13
CA VAL A 180 10.76 8.51 -14.04
C VAL A 180 10.64 9.47 -15.22
N GLN A 181 10.48 10.75 -14.93
CA GLN A 181 10.49 11.81 -15.94
C GLN A 181 11.81 12.58 -15.91
N THR A 182 12.43 12.66 -14.73
CA THR A 182 13.63 13.45 -14.50
C THR A 182 14.58 12.76 -13.51
N LEU A 183 15.85 13.15 -13.51
CA LEU A 183 16.81 12.74 -12.49
C LEU A 183 16.40 13.19 -11.07
N LEU A 184 15.57 14.23 -10.96
CA LEU A 184 15.07 14.71 -9.67
C LEU A 184 14.15 13.69 -8.99
N ASP A 185 13.42 12.88 -9.77
CA ASP A 185 12.56 11.83 -9.23
C ASP A 185 13.40 10.77 -8.50
N ILE A 186 14.52 10.36 -9.11
CA ILE A 186 15.49 9.43 -8.55
C ILE A 186 16.20 10.03 -7.33
N GLN A 187 16.66 11.28 -7.44
CA GLN A 187 17.32 11.98 -6.32
C GLN A 187 16.39 12.14 -5.10
N ARG A 188 15.10 12.34 -5.34
CA ARG A 188 14.09 12.41 -4.28
C ARG A 188 14.01 11.09 -3.51
N ASP A 189 13.98 9.95 -4.20
CA ASP A 189 13.97 8.64 -3.55
C ASP A 189 15.18 8.45 -2.64
N TRP A 190 16.38 8.79 -3.11
CA TRP A 190 17.60 8.68 -2.30
C TRP A 190 17.58 9.58 -1.07
N ARG A 191 17.03 10.80 -1.20
CA ARG A 191 16.85 11.73 -0.09
C ARG A 191 15.85 11.20 0.92
N ASP A 192 14.71 10.69 0.45
CA ASP A 192 13.64 10.15 1.29
C ASP A 192 14.13 8.88 2.03
N LEU A 193 14.86 7.99 1.36
CA LEU A 193 15.51 6.84 2.01
C LEU A 193 16.51 7.30 3.07
N SER A 194 17.41 8.23 2.74
CA SER A 194 18.41 8.73 3.69
C SER A 194 17.78 9.32 4.96
N ARG A 195 16.70 10.11 4.80
CA ARG A 195 15.93 10.63 5.94
C ARG A 195 15.31 9.50 6.75
N THR A 196 14.68 8.54 6.08
CA THR A 196 14.04 7.38 6.71
C THR A 196 15.04 6.58 7.55
N ILE A 197 16.23 6.30 7.02
CA ILE A 197 17.27 5.56 7.75
C ILE A 197 17.73 6.31 9.01
N ARG A 198 17.83 7.65 8.96
CA ARG A 198 18.14 8.45 10.16
C ARG A 198 17.02 8.36 11.19
N GLU A 199 15.77 8.43 10.76
CA GLU A 199 14.61 8.27 11.66
C GLU A 199 14.63 6.89 12.34
N LEU A 200 14.93 5.82 11.60
CA LEU A 200 15.07 4.47 12.15
C LEU A 200 16.22 4.38 13.14
N GLN A 201 17.37 4.97 12.83
CA GLN A 201 18.51 5.00 13.75
C GLN A 201 18.14 5.68 15.07
N CYS A 202 17.46 6.83 15.01
CA CYS A 202 16.99 7.51 16.23
C CYS A 202 15.98 6.69 17.03
N GLN A 203 15.21 5.78 16.40
CA GLN A 203 14.31 4.87 17.10
C GLN A 203 15.08 3.74 17.78
N ILE A 204 16.07 3.14 17.09
CA ILE A 204 16.92 2.08 17.64
C ILE A 204 17.72 2.58 18.85
N GLU A 205 18.23 3.81 18.81
CA GLU A 205 19.02 4.38 19.92
C GLU A 205 18.21 4.73 21.16
N ARG A 206 16.86 4.71 21.08
CA ARG A 206 15.96 5.02 22.21
C ARG A 206 15.50 3.79 22.98
N VAL A 207 15.73 2.60 22.45
CA VAL A 207 15.39 1.30 23.06
C VAL A 207 16.58 0.80 23.86
#